data_AF-A0A2V1JV55-F1
#
_entry.id   AF-A0A2V1JV55-F1
#
_cell.length_a   1.000
_cell.length_b   1.000
_cell.length_c   1.000
_cell.angle_alpha   90.00
_cell.angle_beta   90.00
_cell.angle_gamma   90.00
#
_symmetry.space_group_name_H-M   'P 1'
#
loop_
_entity.id
_entity.type
_entity.pdbx_description
1 polymer ?
#
loop_
_entity_poly.entity_id
_entity_poly.type
_entity_poly.pdbx_seq_one_letter_code
_entity_poly.pdbx_strand_id
1 'polypeptide(L)'
;MTQYGYDFSMALYAKLKERIYGHIYVKVTDDDELYIQITRRDGLDFEVYINRFSEKMLNGYTTDYATYEVIEKLKKYVMNSYFK
;
A
#
# COMPACT_ATOMS: atom_id res chain seq x y z
N MET A 1 4.58 -16.45 3.79
CA MET A 1 3.29 -15.86 3.34
C MET A 1 2.08 -16.76 3.68
N THR A 2 1.12 -16.26 4.47
CA THR A 2 -0.14 -16.99 4.79
C THR A 2 -1.22 -16.74 3.73
N GLN A 3 -2.20 -17.63 3.59
CA GLN A 3 -3.34 -17.44 2.68
C GLN A 3 -4.06 -16.11 2.94
N TYR A 4 -4.24 -15.75 4.21
CA TYR A 4 -4.84 -14.48 4.60
C TYR A 4 -4.04 -13.26 4.13
N GLY A 5 -2.72 -13.28 4.22
CA GLY A 5 -1.87 -12.19 3.74
C GLY A 5 -1.98 -12.01 2.21
N TYR A 6 -2.10 -13.12 1.48
CA TYR A 6 -2.34 -13.11 0.04
C TYR A 6 -3.72 -12.50 -0.30
N ASP A 7 -4.79 -12.96 0.35
CA ASP A 7 -6.14 -12.47 0.12
C ASP A 7 -6.27 -10.97 0.45
N PHE A 8 -5.65 -10.53 1.54
CA PHE A 8 -5.59 -9.12 1.91
C PHE A 8 -4.84 -8.29 0.85
N SER A 9 -3.69 -8.78 0.39
CA SER A 9 -2.86 -8.10 -0.61
C SER A 9 -3.62 -7.95 -1.93
N MET A 10 -4.32 -8.99 -2.38
CA MET A 10 -5.15 -8.97 -3.59
C MET A 10 -6.32 -7.99 -3.48
N ALA A 11 -7.03 -7.99 -2.35
CA ALA A 11 -8.13 -7.08 -2.12
C ALA A 11 -7.67 -5.62 -2.03
N LEU A 12 -6.53 -5.36 -1.38
CA LEU A 12 -5.92 -4.02 -1.34
C LEU A 12 -5.45 -3.58 -2.73
N TYR A 13 -4.80 -4.46 -3.50
CA TYR A 13 -4.39 -4.18 -4.87
C TYR A 13 -5.58 -3.71 -5.72
N ALA A 14 -6.71 -4.42 -5.69
CA ALA A 14 -7.90 -4.05 -6.44
C ALA A 14 -8.39 -2.63 -6.08
N LYS A 15 -8.50 -2.33 -4.78
CA LYS A 15 -8.93 -1.01 -4.27
C LYS A 15 -7.98 0.13 -4.61
N LEU A 16 -6.67 -0.14 -4.65
CA LEU A 16 -5.68 0.86 -5.06
C LEU A 16 -5.71 1.07 -6.57
N LYS A 17 -5.92 0.01 -7.36
CA LYS A 17 -5.95 0.08 -8.81
C LYS A 17 -7.11 0.92 -9.36
N GLU A 18 -8.23 0.95 -8.66
CA GLU A 18 -9.37 1.83 -8.98
C GLU A 18 -9.05 3.33 -8.81
N ARG A 19 -8.05 3.67 -8.00
CA ARG A 19 -7.78 5.04 -7.56
C ARG A 19 -6.46 5.62 -8.06
N ILE A 20 -5.51 4.75 -8.44
CA ILE A 20 -4.12 5.13 -8.72
C ILE A 20 -3.75 4.70 -10.13
N TYR A 21 -3.32 5.67 -10.93
CA TYR A 21 -2.78 5.42 -12.26
C TYR A 21 -1.28 5.12 -12.19
N GLY A 22 -0.94 3.83 -12.24
CA GLY A 22 0.43 3.35 -12.21
C GLY A 22 0.52 1.83 -12.16
N HIS A 23 1.76 1.33 -12.14
CA HIS A 23 2.05 -0.04 -11.75
C HIS A 23 2.00 -0.13 -10.22
N ILE A 24 1.24 -1.09 -9.71
CA ILE A 24 1.01 -1.27 -8.27
C ILE A 24 1.42 -2.68 -7.92
N TYR A 25 2.25 -2.80 -6.90
CA TYR A 25 2.63 -4.07 -6.31
C TYR A 25 2.30 -4.06 -4.82
N VAL A 26 1.68 -5.14 -4.34
CA VAL A 26 1.27 -5.28 -2.94
C VAL A 26 1.65 -6.69 -2.50
N LYS A 27 2.33 -6.81 -1.35
CA LYS A 27 2.56 -8.09 -0.69
C LYS A 27 2.65 -7.91 0.82
N VAL A 28 2.34 -8.98 1.54
CA VAL A 28 2.81 -9.15 2.92
C VAL A 28 4.18 -9.82 2.86
N THR A 29 5.19 -9.20 3.48
CA THR A 29 6.56 -9.70 3.56
C THR A 29 6.66 -10.83 4.59
N ASP A 30 7.78 -11.54 4.60
CA ASP A 30 8.04 -12.55 5.64
C ASP A 30 8.39 -11.92 7.00
N ASP A 31 8.69 -10.62 7.03
CA ASP A 31 8.99 -9.83 8.23
C ASP A 31 7.74 -9.20 8.90
N ASP A 32 6.54 -9.71 8.59
CA ASP A 32 5.25 -9.19 9.08
C ASP A 32 4.98 -7.72 8.71
N GLU A 33 5.33 -7.34 7.47
CA GLU A 33 5.06 -6.00 6.93
C GLU A 33 4.18 -6.09 5.70
N LEU A 34 3.26 -5.13 5.56
CA LEU A 34 2.55 -4.92 4.30
C LEU A 34 3.33 -3.92 3.46
N TYR A 35 3.93 -4.41 2.37
CA TYR A 35 4.68 -3.63 1.40
C TYR A 35 3.79 -3.24 0.23
N ILE A 36 3.82 -1.95 -0.12
CA ILE A 36 3.18 -1.40 -1.31
C ILE A 36 4.21 -0.59 -2.10
N GLN A 37 4.31 -0.88 -3.39
CA GLN A 37 5.08 -0.11 -4.35
C GLN A 37 4.16 0.43 -5.44
N ILE A 38 4.32 1.71 -5.78
CA ILE A 38 3.59 2.38 -6.84
C ILE A 38 4.60 3.06 -7.75
N THR A 39 4.71 2.56 -8.98
CA THR A 39 5.54 3.14 -10.04
C THR A 39 4.67 3.91 -11.00
N ARG A 40 4.89 5.22 -11.07
CA ARG A 40 4.17 6.14 -11.96
C ARG A 40 4.95 6.35 -13.26
N ARG A 41 4.23 6.76 -14.32
CA ARG A 41 4.81 6.99 -15.65
C ARG A 41 5.81 8.14 -15.73
N ASP A 42 5.73 9.08 -14.80
CA ASP A 42 6.63 10.24 -14.68
C ASP A 42 7.96 9.88 -13.97
N GLY A 43 8.20 8.60 -13.68
CA GLY A 43 9.42 8.13 -13.03
C GLY A 43 9.43 8.31 -11.51
N LEU A 44 8.30 8.74 -10.92
CA LEU A 44 8.16 8.79 -9.47
C LEU A 44 7.76 7.42 -8.94
N ASP A 45 8.71 6.76 -8.29
CA ASP A 45 8.48 5.56 -7.50
C ASP A 45 8.12 5.95 -6.07
N PHE A 46 7.05 5.36 -5.56
CA PHE A 46 6.58 5.50 -4.19
C PHE A 46 6.55 4.14 -3.52
N GLU A 47 7.17 4.04 -2.35
CA GLU A 47 7.19 2.84 -1.54
C GLU A 47 6.71 3.13 -0.14
N VAL A 48 5.94 2.20 0.42
CA VAL A 48 5.51 2.25 1.81
C VAL A 48 5.49 0.85 2.41
N TYR A 49 5.96 0.80 3.65
CA TYR A 49 5.91 -0.36 4.53
C TYR A 49 4.97 -0.05 5.69
N ILE A 50 4.10 -1.00 6.01
CA ILE A 50 3.19 -0.95 7.16
C ILE A 50 3.56 -2.11 8.07
N ASN A 51 4.29 -1.79 9.13
CA ASN A 51 4.88 -2.76 10.04
C ASN A 51 3.84 -3.36 10.99
N ARG A 52 4.16 -4.52 11.57
CA ARG A 52 3.29 -5.26 12.52
C ARG A 52 1.93 -5.55 11.88
N PHE A 53 1.95 -6.01 10.63
CA PHE A 53 0.75 -6.20 9.82
C PHE A 53 -0.24 -7.16 10.49
N SER A 54 0.25 -8.31 10.99
CA SER A 54 -0.59 -9.31 11.64
C SER A 54 -1.28 -8.74 12.88
N GLU A 55 -0.57 -7.99 13.72
CA GLU A 55 -1.15 -7.35 14.90
C GLU A 55 -2.17 -6.28 14.53
N LYS A 56 -1.88 -5.44 13.52
CA LYS A 56 -2.84 -4.45 13.03
C LYS A 56 -4.11 -5.13 12.54
N MET A 57 -3.98 -6.21 11.76
CA MET A 57 -5.12 -6.98 11.27
C MET A 57 -5.98 -7.52 12.41
N LEU A 58 -5.36 -8.12 13.43
CA LEU A 58 -6.08 -8.62 14.62
C LEU A 58 -6.84 -7.50 15.36
N ASN A 59 -6.33 -6.27 15.27
CA ASN A 59 -6.94 -5.07 15.85
C ASN A 59 -7.88 -4.31 14.87
N GLY A 60 -8.36 -4.98 13.82
CA GLY A 60 -9.38 -4.43 12.92
C GLY A 60 -8.84 -3.61 11.75
N TYR A 61 -7.56 -3.76 11.41
CA TYR A 61 -6.98 -3.13 10.22
C TYR A 61 -7.55 -3.75 8.94
N THR A 62 -8.35 -2.98 8.21
CA THR A 62 -9.02 -3.41 6.98
C THR A 62 -8.32 -2.90 5.73
N THR A 63 -8.68 -3.48 4.57
CA THR A 63 -8.21 -2.99 3.28
C THR A 63 -8.70 -1.58 2.95
N ASP A 64 -9.85 -1.15 3.49
CA ASP A 64 -10.32 0.24 3.34
C ASP A 64 -9.44 1.22 4.09
N TYR A 65 -9.09 0.90 5.34
CA TYR A 65 -8.18 1.72 6.12
C TYR A 65 -6.79 1.76 5.49
N ALA A 66 -6.27 0.61 5.06
CA ALA A 66 -5.00 0.54 4.37
C ALA A 66 -5.00 1.36 3.07
N THR A 67 -6.10 1.33 2.31
CA THR A 67 -6.22 2.14 1.10
C THR A 67 -6.17 3.64 1.42
N TYR A 68 -6.91 4.07 2.44
CA TYR A 68 -6.88 5.46 2.88
C TYR A 68 -5.47 5.89 3.29
N GLU A 69 -4.78 5.09 4.11
CA GLU A 69 -3.43 5.37 4.59
C GLU A 69 -2.42 5.49 3.43
N VAL A 70 -2.46 4.55 2.47
CA VAL A 70 -1.57 4.56 1.30
C VAL A 70 -1.81 5.79 0.43
N ILE A 71 -3.07 6.16 0.17
CA ILE A 71 -3.41 7.32 -0.65
C ILE A 71 -2.95 8.62 0.00
N GLU A 72 -3.15 8.77 1.31
CA GLU A 72 -2.72 9.96 2.04
C GLU A 72 -1.19 10.11 2.03
N LYS A 73 -0.44 9.00 2.20
CA LYS A 73 1.02 9.01 2.08
C LYS A 73 1.49 9.34 0.66
N LEU A 74 0.83 8.77 -0.36
CA LEU A 74 1.15 9.06 -1.76
C LEU A 74 0.91 10.54 -2.10
N LYS A 75 -0.23 11.11 -1.71
CA LYS A 75 -0.52 12.54 -1.92
C LYS A 75 0.57 13.43 -1.32
N LYS A 76 0.95 13.17 -0.06
CA LYS A 76 2.03 13.91 0.62
C LYS A 76 3.36 13.80 -0.11
N TYR A 77 3.70 12.59 -0.55
CA TYR A 77 4.93 12.34 -1.33
C TYR A 77 4.94 13.12 -2.66
N VAL A 78 3.83 13.10 -3.39
CA VAL A 78 3.67 13.83 -4.65
C VAL A 78 3.79 15.34 -4.41
N MET A 79 3.06 15.89 -3.43
CA MET A 79 3.15 17.32 -3.11
C MET A 79 4.59 17.75 -2.79
N ASN A 80 5.30 17.00 -1.95
CA ASN A 80 6.69 17.32 -1.59
C ASN A 80 7.66 17.18 -2.77
N SER A 81 7.34 16.36 -3.77
CA SER A 81 8.20 16.16 -4.94
C SER A 81 8.09 17.31 -5.94
N TYR A 82 6.92 17.93 -6.08
CA TYR A 82 6.67 19.00 -7.05
C TYR A 82 6.76 20.42 -6.48
N PHE A 83 6.54 20.62 -5.18
CA PHE A 83 6.52 21.94 -4.54
C PHE A 83 7.74 22.21 -3.64
N LYS A 84 8.94 21.84 -4.12
CA LYS A 84 10.20 22.18 -3.45
C LYS A 84 10.51 23.67 -3.49
#